data_AF-G5GBB9-F1
#
_entry.id   AF-G5GBB9-F1
#
_cell.length_a   1.000
_cell.length_b   1.000
_cell.length_c   1.000
_cell.angle_alpha   90.00
_cell.angle_beta   90.00
_cell.angle_gamma   90.00
#
_symmetry.space_group_name_H-M   'P 1'
#
loop_
_entity.id
_entity.type
_entity.pdbx_description
1 polymer ?
#
loop_
_entity_poly.entity_id
_entity_poly.type
_entity_poly.pdbx_seq_one_letter_code
_entity_poly.pdbx_strand_id
1 'polypeptide(L)'
;MQQPFLRKFILRTLFLLTPFFLYVVLYVVCDPFKVLRSYASFYDNDAPAWVNLNADYVSTTNYDLRYPTAHYDAFILGNSRSRYYRVADWQQFLPAGVHPYHFDAHNESLYGLVRKAEYIDSLGRPLRFALIVLDRDLLPQIFSEPNRLKHISPQLEDNAIAARIGFHIATIKDWFQLRFARAYFEARLRHRLLPYMEEQQLLLRPASYDPQTNEETYPLLEQQISAGTYFTPAMLQRFEGRQQPDSTSRPTIHNAQLRLLRRLQTVFRKHQTDYRIIISPLYDQVRLHPRDVALLRSIFGADKVFDFSGVNDITTDMHNYYEPAHYRPAAALRLMHRVYGTHLSSQQK
;
A
#
# COMPACT_ATOMS: atom_id res chain seq x y z
N MET A 1 -6.13 -3.81 60.85
CA MET A 1 -7.07 -4.83 60.30
C MET A 1 -7.32 -4.74 58.78
N GLN A 2 -6.65 -3.88 58.00
CA GLN A 2 -6.96 -3.69 56.56
C GLN A 2 -6.07 -4.47 55.56
N GLN A 3 -4.85 -4.87 55.96
CA GLN A 3 -3.91 -5.55 55.05
C GLN A 3 -4.32 -6.95 54.53
N PRO A 4 -4.92 -7.86 55.33
CA PRO A 4 -5.27 -9.19 54.82
C PRO A 4 -6.46 -9.15 53.85
N PHE A 5 -7.36 -8.17 53.99
CA PHE A 5 -8.46 -7.95 53.06
C PHE A 5 -7.94 -7.40 51.73
N LEU A 6 -7.07 -6.39 51.75
CA LEU A 6 -6.47 -5.81 50.55
C LEU A 6 -5.64 -6.85 49.77
N ARG A 7 -4.87 -7.69 50.46
CA ARG A 7 -4.11 -8.80 49.83
C ARG A 7 -5.03 -9.82 49.17
N LYS A 8 -6.10 -10.25 49.86
CA LYS A 8 -7.10 -11.19 49.28
C LYS A 8 -7.84 -10.57 48.09
N PHE A 9 -8.17 -9.28 48.16
CA PHE A 9 -8.80 -8.55 47.08
C PHE A 9 -7.89 -8.48 45.85
N ILE A 10 -6.63 -8.05 46.01
CA ILE A 10 -5.63 -7.99 44.92
C ILE A 10 -5.45 -9.38 44.29
N LEU A 11 -5.27 -10.44 45.08
CA LEU A 11 -5.07 -11.79 44.57
C LEU A 11 -6.29 -12.30 43.79
N ARG A 12 -7.51 -12.03 44.28
CA ARG A 12 -8.75 -12.40 43.57
C ARG A 12 -8.90 -11.61 42.27
N THR A 13 -8.60 -10.31 42.28
CA THR A 13 -8.64 -9.48 41.07
C THR A 13 -7.61 -9.95 40.03
N LEU A 14 -6.37 -10.21 40.43
CA LEU A 14 -5.34 -10.76 39.53
C LEU A 14 -5.76 -12.12 38.97
N PHE A 15 -6.34 -12.99 39.79
CA PHE A 15 -6.86 -14.28 39.34
C PHE A 15 -7.99 -14.11 38.30
N LEU A 16 -8.94 -13.20 38.52
CA LEU A 16 -10.01 -12.89 37.56
C LEU A 16 -9.47 -12.30 36.25
N LEU A 17 -8.34 -11.59 36.28
CA LEU A 17 -7.67 -11.05 35.10
C LEU A 17 -6.79 -12.08 34.37
N THR A 18 -6.63 -13.30 34.89
CA THR A 18 -5.78 -14.33 34.26
C THR A 18 -6.14 -14.57 32.79
N PRO A 19 -7.42 -14.75 32.39
CA PRO A 19 -7.77 -14.94 30.97
C PRO A 19 -7.36 -13.76 30.09
N PHE A 20 -7.47 -12.53 30.61
CA PHE A 20 -7.05 -11.32 29.91
C PHE A 20 -5.53 -11.30 29.72
N PHE A 21 -4.74 -11.57 30.76
CA PHE A 21 -3.28 -11.61 30.65
C PHE A 21 -2.81 -12.76 29.74
N LEU A 22 -3.44 -13.93 29.81
CA LEU A 22 -3.17 -15.03 28.89
C LEU A 22 -3.43 -14.61 27.44
N TYR A 23 -4.52 -13.87 27.18
CA TYR A 23 -4.83 -13.36 25.85
C TYR A 23 -3.83 -12.30 25.34
N VAL A 24 -3.29 -11.46 26.23
CA VAL A 24 -2.18 -10.56 25.92
C VAL A 24 -0.90 -11.35 25.62
N VAL A 25 -0.60 -12.39 26.40
CA VAL A 25 0.54 -13.27 26.12
C VAL A 25 0.39 -13.94 24.76
N LEU A 26 -0.82 -14.38 24.39
CA LEU A 26 -1.09 -14.93 23.05
C LEU A 26 -0.81 -13.91 21.94
N TYR A 27 -1.21 -12.64 22.10
CA TYR A 27 -0.83 -11.58 21.15
C TYR A 27 0.69 -11.48 20.99
N VAL A 28 1.42 -11.44 22.10
CA VAL A 28 2.88 -11.31 22.07
C VAL A 28 3.52 -12.54 21.43
N VAL A 29 3.14 -13.75 21.84
CA VAL A 29 3.68 -15.01 21.34
C VAL A 29 3.37 -15.20 19.85
N CYS A 30 2.11 -14.99 19.46
CA CYS A 30 1.66 -15.24 18.10
C CYS A 30 2.06 -14.13 17.11
N ASP A 31 2.17 -12.88 17.59
CA ASP A 31 2.38 -11.66 16.80
C ASP A 31 1.65 -11.71 15.43
N PRO A 32 0.31 -11.78 15.45
CA PRO A 32 -0.49 -12.07 14.27
C PRO A 32 -0.34 -11.01 13.17
N PHE A 33 0.05 -9.80 13.54
CA PHE A 33 0.24 -8.67 12.64
C PHE A 33 1.72 -8.42 12.31
N LYS A 34 2.63 -9.25 12.82
CA LYS A 34 4.08 -9.18 12.57
C LYS A 34 4.70 -7.81 12.89
N VAL A 35 4.35 -7.24 14.04
CA VAL A 35 4.81 -5.89 14.47
C VAL A 35 5.72 -5.91 15.71
N LEU A 36 5.97 -7.08 16.30
CA LEU A 36 6.75 -7.22 17.54
C LEU A 36 8.12 -7.87 17.31
N ARG A 37 8.30 -8.56 16.18
CA ARG A 37 9.53 -9.30 15.84
C ARG A 37 10.05 -8.94 14.45
N SER A 38 11.28 -9.33 14.18
CA SER A 38 11.84 -9.33 12.83
C SER A 38 11.43 -10.60 12.08
N TYR A 39 11.13 -10.45 10.79
CA TYR A 39 10.69 -11.54 9.92
C TYR A 39 11.50 -11.52 8.63
N ALA A 40 11.99 -12.69 8.20
CA ALA A 40 12.61 -12.82 6.88
C ALA A 40 11.59 -12.56 5.76
N SER A 41 10.31 -12.92 5.97
CA SER A 41 9.20 -12.57 5.08
C SER A 41 7.93 -12.27 5.88
N PHE A 42 7.21 -11.22 5.45
CA PHE A 42 5.95 -10.80 6.06
C PHE A 42 4.77 -11.66 5.62
N TYR A 43 4.85 -12.27 4.44
CA TYR A 43 3.85 -13.22 3.97
C TYR A 43 4.48 -14.56 3.66
N ASP A 44 3.74 -15.61 3.99
CA ASP A 44 4.10 -16.99 3.70
C ASP A 44 3.25 -17.43 2.51
N ASN A 45 3.90 -17.68 1.37
CA ASN A 45 3.22 -18.01 0.12
C ASN A 45 2.52 -19.38 0.19
N ASP A 46 2.93 -20.25 1.12
CA ASP A 46 2.33 -21.57 1.35
C ASP A 46 1.24 -21.53 2.44
N ALA A 47 1.04 -20.38 3.09
CA ALA A 47 0.02 -20.26 4.13
C ALA A 47 -1.39 -20.37 3.54
N PRO A 48 -2.32 -21.08 4.21
CA PRO A 48 -3.68 -21.30 3.71
C PRO A 48 -4.57 -20.05 3.73
N ALA A 49 -4.15 -19.01 4.47
CA ALA A 49 -4.83 -17.73 4.60
C ALA A 49 -3.81 -16.69 5.08
N TRP A 50 -3.96 -15.45 4.62
CA TRP A 50 -3.11 -14.33 5.04
C TRP A 50 -3.82 -13.44 6.05
N VAL A 51 -3.08 -12.91 7.01
CA VAL A 51 -3.55 -11.77 7.81
C VAL A 51 -3.32 -10.53 6.97
N ASN A 52 -4.31 -9.64 6.89
CA ASN A 52 -4.12 -8.35 6.25
C ASN A 52 -3.16 -7.50 7.11
N LEU A 53 -1.91 -7.36 6.68
CA LEU A 53 -0.89 -6.61 7.42
C LEU A 53 -0.98 -5.11 7.08
N ASN A 54 -0.35 -4.28 7.90
CA ASN A 54 -0.17 -2.88 7.56
C ASN A 54 0.91 -2.80 6.47
N ALA A 55 0.49 -2.54 5.23
CA ALA A 55 1.39 -2.48 4.09
C ALA A 55 2.47 -1.40 4.26
N ASP A 56 2.15 -0.23 4.82
CA ASP A 56 3.15 0.83 5.05
C ASP A 56 4.28 0.36 5.99
N TYR A 57 3.92 -0.31 7.09
CA TYR A 57 4.86 -0.90 8.04
C TYR A 57 5.64 -2.07 7.44
N VAL A 58 4.98 -2.97 6.71
CA VAL A 58 5.62 -4.09 6.02
C VAL A 58 6.64 -3.56 5.02
N SER A 59 6.24 -2.64 4.13
CA SER A 59 7.08 -2.07 3.08
C SER A 59 8.26 -1.30 3.67
N THR A 60 8.06 -0.54 4.75
CA THR A 60 9.14 0.19 5.42
C THR A 60 10.11 -0.74 6.14
N THR A 61 9.60 -1.71 6.90
CA THR A 61 10.44 -2.63 7.67
C THR A 61 11.20 -3.58 6.75
N ASN A 62 10.57 -4.06 5.69
CA ASN A 62 11.22 -4.88 4.67
C ASN A 62 12.32 -4.09 3.93
N TYR A 63 12.08 -2.81 3.62
CA TYR A 63 13.10 -1.94 3.03
C TYR A 63 14.36 -1.88 3.91
N ASP A 64 14.21 -1.64 5.21
CA ASP A 64 15.36 -1.59 6.14
C ASP A 64 16.08 -2.92 6.26
N LEU A 65 15.33 -4.03 6.27
CA LEU A 65 15.89 -5.38 6.34
C LEU A 65 16.70 -5.75 5.10
N ARG A 66 16.28 -5.30 3.91
CA ARG A 66 16.86 -5.72 2.63
C ARG A 66 17.86 -4.73 2.05
N TYR A 67 17.77 -3.45 2.39
CA TYR A 67 18.66 -2.42 1.86
C TYR A 67 20.16 -2.73 2.02
N PRO A 68 20.65 -3.30 3.16
CA PRO A 68 22.07 -3.62 3.32
C PRO A 68 22.66 -4.55 2.25
N THR A 69 21.83 -5.37 1.59
CA THR A 69 22.27 -6.29 0.53
C THR A 69 21.77 -5.88 -0.85
N ALA A 70 20.57 -5.30 -0.95
CA ALA A 70 19.93 -5.00 -2.22
C ALA A 70 20.26 -3.60 -2.77
N HIS A 71 20.64 -2.64 -1.91
CA HIS A 71 21.04 -1.28 -2.30
C HIS A 71 20.05 -0.57 -3.24
N TYR A 72 18.76 -0.61 -2.92
CA TYR A 72 17.71 -0.01 -3.76
C TYR A 72 17.93 1.48 -4.02
N ASP A 73 17.73 1.90 -5.26
CA ASP A 73 17.88 3.29 -5.71
C ASP A 73 16.74 3.78 -6.61
N ALA A 74 15.74 2.92 -6.87
CA ALA A 74 14.55 3.24 -7.64
C ALA A 74 13.28 2.81 -6.88
N PHE A 75 12.25 3.66 -6.86
CA PHE A 75 11.08 3.43 -6.01
C PHE A 75 9.76 3.64 -6.74
N ILE A 76 8.90 2.61 -6.72
CA ILE A 76 7.49 2.76 -7.10
C ILE A 76 6.73 3.16 -5.84
N LEU A 77 5.96 4.24 -5.90
CA LEU A 77 5.25 4.83 -4.75
C LEU A 77 3.78 5.05 -5.11
N GLY A 78 2.87 4.71 -4.19
CA GLY A 78 1.44 4.97 -4.39
C GLY A 78 0.56 4.11 -3.49
N ASN A 79 -0.74 4.20 -3.71
CA ASN A 79 -1.73 3.37 -3.00
C ASN A 79 -1.84 1.97 -3.62
N SER A 80 -2.89 1.22 -3.26
CA SER A 80 -3.13 -0.15 -3.72
C SER A 80 -3.23 -0.32 -5.24
N ARG A 81 -3.40 0.75 -6.02
CA ARG A 81 -3.36 0.72 -7.49
C ARG A 81 -1.92 0.64 -8.04
N SER A 82 -0.94 1.12 -7.28
CA SER A 82 0.47 1.04 -7.66
C SER A 82 1.02 -0.40 -7.71
N ARG A 83 0.38 -1.35 -7.01
CA ARG A 83 0.71 -2.80 -6.97
C ARG A 83 0.71 -3.50 -8.32
N TYR A 84 0.15 -2.86 -9.35
CA TYR A 84 0.11 -3.43 -10.68
C TYR A 84 1.21 -2.89 -11.60
N TYR A 85 2.02 -1.92 -11.16
CA TYR A 85 3.26 -1.55 -11.82
C TYR A 85 4.36 -2.45 -11.28
N ARG A 86 4.60 -3.56 -11.96
CA ARG A 86 5.56 -4.54 -11.46
C ARG A 86 6.99 -4.04 -11.60
N VAL A 87 7.85 -4.35 -10.63
CA VAL A 87 9.28 -4.01 -10.69
C VAL A 87 9.92 -4.62 -11.94
N ALA A 88 9.61 -5.88 -12.26
CA ALA A 88 10.11 -6.54 -13.46
C ALA A 88 9.71 -5.83 -14.78
N ASP A 89 8.51 -5.23 -14.80
CA ASP A 89 8.03 -4.46 -15.94
C ASP A 89 8.69 -3.09 -16.01
N TRP A 90 8.83 -2.40 -14.86
CA TRP A 90 9.47 -1.09 -14.79
C TRP A 90 10.96 -1.13 -15.10
N GLN A 91 11.65 -2.21 -14.70
CA GLN A 91 13.08 -2.44 -14.95
C GLN A 91 13.45 -2.31 -16.43
N GLN A 92 12.54 -2.67 -17.35
CA GLN A 92 12.75 -2.58 -18.80
C GLN A 92 12.96 -1.13 -19.30
N PHE A 93 12.51 -0.15 -18.51
CA PHE A 93 12.64 1.28 -18.82
C PHE A 93 13.75 1.97 -18.03
N LEU A 94 14.48 1.23 -17.18
CA LEU A 94 15.53 1.74 -16.33
C LEU A 94 16.91 1.34 -16.85
N PRO A 95 17.96 2.15 -16.62
CA PRO A 95 19.34 1.75 -16.92
C PRO A 95 19.74 0.44 -16.22
N ALA A 96 20.71 -0.27 -16.81
CA ALA A 96 21.30 -1.44 -16.18
C ALA A 96 21.91 -1.09 -14.80
N GLY A 97 21.78 -2.01 -13.83
CA GLY A 97 22.31 -1.83 -12.47
C GLY A 97 21.46 -0.94 -11.56
N VAL A 98 20.25 -0.53 -11.99
CA VAL A 98 19.25 0.07 -11.11
C VAL A 98 18.52 -1.03 -10.34
N HIS A 99 18.26 -0.78 -9.06
CA HIS A 99 17.67 -1.73 -8.12
C HIS A 99 16.33 -1.18 -7.61
N PRO A 100 15.21 -1.54 -8.26
CA PRO A 100 13.91 -1.01 -7.88
C PRO A 100 13.29 -1.73 -6.70
N TYR A 101 12.50 -0.97 -5.95
CA TYR A 101 11.73 -1.42 -4.81
C TYR A 101 10.31 -0.87 -4.89
N HIS A 102 9.31 -1.71 -4.65
CA HIS A 102 7.94 -1.24 -4.59
C HIS A 102 7.60 -0.82 -3.16
N PHE A 103 7.48 0.49 -2.93
CA PHE A 103 7.29 1.07 -1.59
C PHE A 103 5.83 1.47 -1.36
N ASP A 104 4.93 0.50 -1.45
CA ASP A 104 3.48 0.72 -1.43
C ASP A 104 2.89 0.90 -0.02
N ALA A 105 1.63 1.33 0.02
CA ALA A 105 0.77 1.27 1.20
C ALA A 105 -0.71 1.11 0.80
N HIS A 106 -1.48 0.49 1.69
CA HIS A 106 -2.93 0.40 1.54
C HIS A 106 -3.58 1.77 1.74
N ASN A 107 -4.37 2.20 0.74
CA ASN A 107 -5.02 3.51 0.75
C ASN A 107 -4.03 4.64 1.07
N GLU A 108 -2.82 4.57 0.48
CA GLU A 108 -1.72 5.51 0.74
C GLU A 108 -2.19 6.96 0.81
N SER A 109 -1.57 7.69 1.72
CA SER A 109 -1.80 9.12 1.91
C SER A 109 -0.71 9.94 1.22
N LEU A 110 -1.04 11.16 0.79
CA LEU A 110 -0.03 12.11 0.33
C LEU A 110 1.04 12.36 1.42
N TYR A 111 0.64 12.32 2.70
CA TYR A 111 1.57 12.41 3.82
C TYR A 111 2.56 11.23 3.85
N GLY A 112 2.07 9.99 3.82
CA GLY A 112 2.88 8.76 3.83
C GLY A 112 3.86 8.71 2.67
N LEU A 113 3.39 9.01 1.46
CA LEU A 113 4.24 9.09 0.27
C LEU A 113 5.41 10.07 0.45
N VAL A 114 5.13 11.27 0.97
CA VAL A 114 6.17 12.29 1.21
C VAL A 114 7.14 11.83 2.30
N ARG A 115 6.63 11.25 3.39
CA ARG A 115 7.46 10.74 4.47
C ARG A 115 8.37 9.59 4.04
N LYS A 116 7.96 8.73 3.11
CA LYS A 116 8.84 7.70 2.52
C LYS A 116 10.02 8.31 1.78
N ALA A 117 9.78 9.32 0.94
CA ALA A 117 10.86 10.01 0.24
C ALA A 117 11.82 10.72 1.22
N GLU A 118 11.27 11.42 2.22
CA GLU A 118 12.08 12.05 3.28
C GLU A 118 12.84 11.04 4.14
N TYR A 119 12.28 9.85 4.35
CA TYR A 119 12.92 8.78 5.10
C TYR A 119 14.12 8.21 4.34
N ILE A 120 13.98 7.97 3.03
CA ILE A 120 15.11 7.57 2.18
C ILE A 120 16.22 8.64 2.24
N ASP A 121 15.83 9.92 2.17
CA ASP A 121 16.75 11.05 2.26
C ASP A 121 17.45 11.15 3.62
N SER A 122 16.72 10.99 4.72
CA SER A 122 17.27 11.10 6.08
C SER A 122 18.27 9.98 6.39
N LEU A 123 18.11 8.83 5.75
CA LEU A 123 19.05 7.70 5.82
C LEU A 123 20.28 7.88 4.92
N GLY A 124 20.36 8.94 4.11
CA GLY A 124 21.44 9.16 3.14
C GLY A 124 21.48 8.11 2.03
N ARG A 125 20.36 7.45 1.75
CA ARG A 125 20.23 6.39 0.73
C ARG A 125 19.84 7.01 -0.62
N PRO A 126 20.27 6.44 -1.76
CA PRO A 126 20.03 7.03 -3.07
C PRO A 126 18.54 6.94 -3.46
N LEU A 127 18.03 8.01 -4.05
CA LEU A 127 16.70 8.08 -4.66
C LEU A 127 16.85 8.54 -6.12
N ARG A 128 17.42 7.68 -6.97
CA ARG A 128 17.77 8.01 -8.35
C ARG A 128 16.57 8.01 -9.27
N PHE A 129 15.64 7.08 -9.06
CA PHE A 129 14.42 6.97 -9.88
C PHE A 129 13.16 6.86 -9.03
N ALA A 130 12.06 7.46 -9.49
CA ALA A 130 10.77 7.30 -8.82
C ALA A 130 9.60 7.21 -9.80
N LEU A 131 8.72 6.22 -9.60
CA LEU A 131 7.43 6.15 -10.26
C LEU A 131 6.33 6.42 -9.24
N ILE A 132 5.70 7.58 -9.31
CA ILE A 132 4.57 7.93 -8.45
C ILE A 132 3.28 7.56 -9.17
N VAL A 133 2.46 6.75 -8.52
CA VAL A 133 1.10 6.41 -8.96
C VAL A 133 0.13 7.04 -7.97
N LEU A 134 -0.58 8.06 -8.42
CA LEU A 134 -1.55 8.77 -7.59
C LEU A 134 -2.92 8.82 -8.25
N ASP A 135 -3.90 9.23 -7.47
CA ASP A 135 -5.28 9.46 -7.90
C ASP A 135 -5.98 10.44 -6.97
N ARG A 136 -7.26 10.69 -7.25
CA ARG A 136 -8.11 11.59 -6.48
C ARG A 136 -8.36 11.14 -5.03
N ASP A 137 -8.12 9.88 -4.69
CA ASP A 137 -8.34 9.35 -3.33
C ASP A 137 -7.09 9.53 -2.47
N LEU A 138 -5.89 9.51 -3.07
CA LEU A 138 -4.60 9.73 -2.38
C LEU A 138 -4.37 11.20 -2.02
N LEU A 139 -4.59 12.12 -2.98
CA LEU A 139 -4.32 13.56 -2.82
C LEU A 139 -4.93 14.25 -1.58
N PRO A 140 -6.19 13.95 -1.17
CA PRO A 140 -6.77 14.63 -0.01
C PRO A 140 -6.19 14.18 1.33
N GLN A 141 -5.51 13.03 1.39
CA GLN A 141 -5.06 12.42 2.64
C GLN A 141 -3.72 13.01 3.09
N ILE A 142 -3.75 13.90 4.09
CA ILE A 142 -2.58 14.71 4.52
C ILE A 142 -2.09 14.39 5.94
N PHE A 143 -2.53 13.28 6.53
CA PHE A 143 -2.14 12.82 7.87
C PHE A 143 -2.22 11.29 7.97
N SER A 144 -1.59 10.72 9.01
CA SER A 144 -1.70 9.31 9.35
C SER A 144 -3.09 8.99 9.93
N GLU A 145 -3.77 7.97 9.38
CA GLU A 145 -5.04 7.51 9.94
C GLU A 145 -4.80 6.63 11.19
N PRO A 146 -5.63 6.75 12.24
CA PRO A 146 -5.49 5.92 13.46
C PRO A 146 -5.92 4.45 13.26
N ASN A 147 -6.31 4.06 12.04
CA ASN A 147 -6.70 2.70 11.70
C ASN A 147 -5.46 1.83 11.46
N ARG A 148 -5.42 0.61 12.01
CA ARG A 148 -4.25 -0.29 11.91
C ARG A 148 -3.74 -0.48 10.49
N LEU A 149 -4.61 -0.61 9.48
CA LEU A 149 -4.19 -0.90 8.10
C LEU A 149 -3.67 0.32 7.35
N LYS A 150 -3.96 1.52 7.85
CA LYS A 150 -3.65 2.81 7.20
C LYS A 150 -2.78 3.72 8.05
N HIS A 151 -2.40 3.27 9.24
CA HIS A 151 -1.50 3.99 10.12
C HIS A 151 -0.12 4.00 9.49
N ILE A 152 0.51 5.16 9.39
CA ILE A 152 1.86 5.25 8.87
C ILE A 152 2.83 4.46 9.78
N SER A 153 3.85 3.88 9.17
CA SER A 153 4.93 3.18 9.87
C SER A 153 5.65 4.13 10.83
N PRO A 154 5.89 3.75 12.10
CA PRO A 154 6.58 4.60 13.07
C PRO A 154 7.97 5.07 12.59
N GLN A 155 8.66 4.28 11.79
CA GLN A 155 9.95 4.63 11.20
C GLN A 155 9.87 5.90 10.35
N LEU A 156 8.76 6.08 9.63
CA LEU A 156 8.51 7.26 8.80
C LEU A 156 8.16 8.50 9.65
N GLU A 157 7.88 8.34 10.94
CA GLU A 157 7.67 9.42 11.91
C GLU A 157 8.82 9.50 12.92
N ASP A 158 10.04 9.20 12.44
CA ASP A 158 11.29 9.30 13.20
C ASP A 158 11.28 8.45 14.48
N ASN A 159 10.46 7.38 14.49
CA ASN A 159 10.21 6.53 15.65
C ASN A 159 9.79 7.30 16.91
N ALA A 160 9.14 8.46 16.74
CA ALA A 160 8.65 9.25 17.86
C ALA A 160 7.79 8.39 18.81
N ILE A 161 7.96 8.60 20.12
CA ILE A 161 7.27 7.79 21.15
C ILE A 161 5.75 7.79 20.91
N ALA A 162 5.18 8.94 20.58
CA ALA A 162 3.75 9.07 20.28
C ALA A 162 3.32 8.24 19.05
N ALA A 163 4.12 8.25 17.97
CA ALA A 163 3.84 7.48 16.75
C ALA A 163 3.90 5.97 17.02
N ARG A 164 4.93 5.50 17.74
CA ARG A 164 5.07 4.09 18.13
C ARG A 164 3.91 3.62 19.01
N ILE A 165 3.55 4.40 20.02
CA ILE A 165 2.42 4.09 20.91
C ILE A 165 1.11 4.08 20.10
N GLY A 166 0.87 5.08 19.26
CA GLY A 166 -0.33 5.16 18.41
C GLY A 166 -0.48 3.95 17.50
N PHE A 167 0.61 3.56 16.82
CA PHE A 167 0.65 2.40 15.94
C PHE A 167 0.35 1.08 16.67
N HIS A 168 0.99 0.85 17.82
CA HIS A 168 0.74 -0.37 18.60
C HIS A 168 -0.66 -0.38 19.25
N ILE A 169 -1.19 0.78 19.65
CA ILE A 169 -2.59 0.90 20.12
C ILE A 169 -3.56 0.54 18.99
N ALA A 170 -3.33 1.05 17.77
CA ALA A 170 -4.16 0.70 16.62
C ALA A 170 -4.11 -0.81 16.34
N THR A 171 -2.92 -1.40 16.45
CA THR A 171 -2.69 -2.83 16.20
C THR A 171 -3.33 -3.74 17.26
N ILE A 172 -3.15 -3.42 18.54
CA ILE A 172 -3.67 -4.24 19.62
C ILE A 172 -5.20 -4.18 19.70
N LYS A 173 -5.81 -3.03 19.35
CA LYS A 173 -7.28 -2.88 19.29
C LYS A 173 -7.92 -3.92 18.36
N ASP A 174 -7.29 -4.22 17.22
CA ASP A 174 -7.79 -5.24 16.29
C ASP A 174 -7.64 -6.65 16.86
N TRP A 175 -6.57 -6.94 17.60
CA TRP A 175 -6.43 -8.23 18.30
C TRP A 175 -7.56 -8.46 19.31
N PHE A 176 -7.99 -7.41 20.02
CA PHE A 176 -9.08 -7.50 20.99
C PHE A 176 -10.48 -7.61 20.34
N GLN A 177 -10.58 -7.57 19.01
CA GLN A 177 -11.78 -8.03 18.32
C GLN A 177 -11.79 -9.57 18.27
N LEU A 178 -12.51 -10.20 19.20
CA LEU A 178 -12.54 -11.67 19.36
C LEU A 178 -12.86 -12.45 18.07
N ARG A 179 -13.62 -11.84 17.14
CA ARG A 179 -13.89 -12.40 15.80
C ARG A 179 -12.61 -12.66 15.00
N PHE A 180 -11.62 -11.76 15.07
CA PHE A 180 -10.36 -11.89 14.35
C PHE A 180 -9.53 -13.02 14.96
N ALA A 181 -9.36 -13.05 16.29
CA ALA A 181 -8.60 -14.10 16.94
C ALA A 181 -9.21 -15.49 16.71
N ARG A 182 -10.54 -15.60 16.75
CA ARG A 182 -11.24 -16.83 16.35
C ARG A 182 -10.86 -17.24 14.92
N ALA A 183 -11.00 -16.33 13.95
CA ALA A 183 -10.66 -16.62 12.56
C ALA A 183 -9.20 -17.04 12.39
N TYR A 184 -8.28 -16.32 13.05
CA TYR A 184 -6.85 -16.58 13.03
C TYR A 184 -6.49 -17.99 13.52
N PHE A 185 -7.01 -18.41 14.69
CA PHE A 185 -6.75 -19.75 15.22
C PHE A 185 -7.49 -20.83 14.42
N GLU A 186 -8.72 -20.58 14.00
CA GLU A 186 -9.52 -21.56 13.24
C GLU A 186 -8.93 -21.84 11.85
N ALA A 187 -8.42 -20.83 11.15
CA ALA A 187 -7.76 -20.99 9.86
C ALA A 187 -6.47 -21.82 9.98
N ARG A 188 -5.68 -21.60 11.04
CA ARG A 188 -4.45 -22.34 11.32
C ARG A 188 -4.72 -23.78 11.72
N LEU A 189 -5.71 -24.00 12.60
CA LEU A 189 -6.08 -25.34 13.04
C LEU A 189 -6.62 -26.19 11.88
N ARG A 190 -7.40 -25.58 10.98
CA ARG A 190 -8.03 -26.28 9.85
C ARG A 190 -7.21 -26.27 8.56
N HIS A 191 -6.08 -25.57 8.56
CA HIS A 191 -5.23 -25.36 7.39
C HIS A 191 -6.01 -24.90 6.13
N ARG A 192 -7.03 -24.03 6.30
CA ARG A 192 -7.83 -23.51 5.19
C ARG A 192 -8.51 -22.18 5.54
N LEU A 193 -8.68 -21.31 4.53
CA LEU A 193 -9.56 -20.15 4.61
C LEU A 193 -11.04 -20.60 4.53
N LEU A 194 -11.87 -20.12 5.46
CA LEU A 194 -13.31 -20.39 5.47
C LEU A 194 -14.10 -19.20 4.88
N PRO A 195 -15.28 -19.42 4.26
CA PRO A 195 -16.04 -18.37 3.60
C PRO A 195 -16.29 -17.13 4.47
N TYR A 196 -16.70 -17.32 5.73
CA TYR A 196 -16.98 -16.20 6.64
C TYR A 196 -15.75 -15.32 6.91
N MET A 197 -14.54 -15.87 6.83
CA MET A 197 -13.29 -15.13 7.08
C MET A 197 -13.01 -14.14 5.95
N GLU A 198 -13.31 -14.53 4.72
CA GLU A 198 -13.19 -13.69 3.54
C GLU A 198 -14.33 -12.66 3.47
N GLU A 199 -15.57 -13.10 3.66
CA GLU A 199 -16.77 -12.25 3.63
C GLU A 199 -16.70 -11.12 4.67
N GLN A 200 -16.14 -11.41 5.86
CA GLN A 200 -15.97 -10.43 6.94
C GLN A 200 -14.61 -9.73 6.91
N GLN A 201 -13.79 -9.97 5.87
CA GLN A 201 -12.46 -9.37 5.69
C GLN A 201 -11.52 -9.58 6.89
N LEU A 202 -11.65 -10.71 7.58
CA LEU A 202 -10.82 -11.06 8.74
C LEU A 202 -9.47 -11.64 8.31
N LEU A 203 -9.48 -12.43 7.24
CA LEU A 203 -8.31 -13.00 6.59
C LEU A 203 -8.46 -12.89 5.08
N LEU A 204 -7.33 -12.86 4.38
CA LEU A 204 -7.25 -12.73 2.94
C LEU A 204 -6.93 -14.07 2.30
N ARG A 205 -7.38 -14.23 1.04
CA ARG A 205 -6.87 -15.30 0.18
C ARG A 205 -5.36 -15.17 0.04
N PRO A 206 -4.61 -16.29 0.04
CA PRO A 206 -3.19 -16.27 -0.25
C PRO A 206 -2.93 -15.61 -1.61
N ALA A 207 -1.96 -14.72 -1.63
CA ALA A 207 -1.37 -14.16 -2.83
C ALA A 207 0.08 -14.68 -2.94
N SER A 208 0.88 -14.13 -3.84
CA SER A 208 2.32 -14.36 -3.85
C SER A 208 3.02 -13.08 -3.44
N TYR A 209 3.98 -13.19 -2.52
CA TYR A 209 4.79 -12.06 -2.06
C TYR A 209 6.26 -12.31 -2.37
N ASP A 210 6.90 -11.33 -3.00
CA ASP A 210 8.35 -11.28 -3.16
C ASP A 210 8.95 -10.24 -2.19
N PRO A 211 9.68 -10.68 -1.15
CA PRO A 211 10.30 -9.74 -0.21
C PRO A 211 11.52 -9.01 -0.79
N GLN A 212 12.09 -9.42 -1.92
CA GLN A 212 13.19 -8.69 -2.56
C GLN A 212 12.72 -7.42 -3.26
N THR A 213 11.55 -7.43 -3.88
CA THR A 213 10.99 -6.24 -4.54
C THR A 213 9.85 -5.63 -3.74
N ASN A 214 9.39 -6.32 -2.69
CA ASN A 214 8.23 -5.98 -1.86
C ASN A 214 6.92 -5.96 -2.65
N GLU A 215 6.73 -6.95 -3.51
CA GLU A 215 5.56 -7.02 -4.39
C GLU A 215 4.59 -8.12 -3.96
N GLU A 216 3.32 -7.74 -3.76
CA GLU A 216 2.20 -8.66 -3.70
C GLU A 216 1.62 -8.87 -5.12
N THR A 217 1.52 -10.12 -5.57
CA THR A 217 0.97 -10.49 -6.88
C THR A 217 -0.16 -11.50 -6.75
N TYR A 218 -1.10 -11.47 -7.70
CA TYR A 218 -2.32 -12.28 -7.68
C TYR A 218 -2.38 -13.24 -8.89
N PRO A 219 -1.47 -14.22 -8.99
CA PRO A 219 -1.36 -15.09 -10.17
C PRO A 219 -2.63 -15.88 -10.45
N LEU A 220 -3.38 -16.27 -9.41
CA LEU A 220 -4.64 -16.99 -9.55
C LEU A 220 -5.69 -16.17 -10.32
N LEU A 221 -5.76 -14.85 -10.12
CA LEU A 221 -6.71 -14.01 -10.84
C LEU A 221 -6.37 -13.96 -12.33
N GLU A 222 -5.10 -13.83 -12.68
CA GLU A 222 -4.66 -13.85 -14.08
C GLU A 222 -4.85 -15.23 -14.74
N GLN A 223 -4.69 -16.32 -13.99
CA GLN A 223 -5.02 -17.67 -14.46
C GLN A 223 -6.52 -17.81 -14.74
N GLN A 224 -7.38 -17.32 -13.85
CA GLN A 224 -8.84 -17.35 -14.03
C GLN A 224 -9.28 -16.49 -15.22
N ILE A 225 -8.64 -15.33 -15.44
CA ILE A 225 -8.92 -14.48 -16.60
C ILE A 225 -8.52 -15.20 -17.88
N SER A 226 -7.33 -15.80 -17.91
CA SER A 226 -6.83 -16.54 -19.09
C SER A 226 -7.69 -17.77 -19.40
N ALA A 227 -8.22 -18.43 -18.37
CA ALA A 227 -9.14 -19.56 -18.51
C ALA A 227 -10.60 -19.14 -18.81
N GLY A 228 -10.91 -17.83 -18.85
CA GLY A 228 -12.26 -17.32 -19.08
C GLY A 228 -13.24 -17.53 -17.92
N THR A 229 -12.76 -17.83 -16.70
CA THR A 229 -13.61 -18.14 -15.53
C THR A 229 -13.76 -16.96 -14.56
N TYR A 230 -12.98 -15.89 -14.73
CA TYR A 230 -12.97 -14.75 -13.81
C TYR A 230 -14.20 -13.85 -13.94
N PHE A 231 -14.57 -13.46 -15.16
CA PHE A 231 -15.66 -12.52 -15.45
C PHE A 231 -17.03 -13.20 -15.41
N THR A 232 -17.42 -13.66 -14.22
CA THR A 232 -18.76 -14.20 -13.95
C THR A 232 -19.83 -13.11 -14.02
N PRO A 233 -21.13 -13.44 -14.21
CA PRO A 233 -22.20 -12.44 -14.18
C PRO A 233 -22.21 -11.55 -12.92
N ALA A 234 -21.93 -12.13 -11.74
CA ALA A 234 -21.82 -11.39 -10.49
C ALA A 234 -20.63 -10.40 -10.47
N MET A 235 -19.52 -10.76 -11.12
CA MET A 235 -18.38 -9.85 -11.27
C MET A 235 -18.72 -8.70 -12.24
N LEU A 236 -19.35 -9.01 -13.38
CA LEU A 236 -19.76 -8.01 -14.37
C LEU A 236 -20.71 -6.97 -13.77
N GLN A 237 -21.63 -7.39 -12.90
CA GLN A 237 -22.54 -6.50 -12.19
C GLN A 237 -21.81 -5.42 -11.36
N ARG A 238 -20.58 -5.67 -10.89
CA ARG A 238 -19.81 -4.67 -10.13
C ARG A 238 -19.43 -3.45 -10.97
N PHE A 239 -19.31 -3.62 -12.30
CA PHE A 239 -18.93 -2.59 -13.25
C PHE A 239 -20.12 -1.77 -13.76
N GLU A 240 -21.34 -2.29 -13.67
CA GLU A 240 -22.55 -1.62 -14.16
C GLU A 240 -22.77 -0.27 -13.46
N GLY A 241 -23.04 0.77 -14.25
CA GLY A 241 -23.35 2.11 -13.75
C GLY A 241 -22.22 2.84 -13.04
N ARG A 242 -20.97 2.36 -13.12
CA ARG A 242 -19.81 2.98 -12.44
C ARG A 242 -19.21 4.16 -13.20
N GLN A 243 -19.26 4.13 -14.53
CA GLN A 243 -18.66 5.15 -15.39
C GLN A 243 -19.41 6.48 -15.29
N GLN A 244 -18.65 7.57 -15.20
CA GLN A 244 -19.10 8.95 -15.13
C GLN A 244 -18.22 9.83 -16.03
N PRO A 245 -18.31 9.65 -17.37
CA PRO A 245 -17.37 10.24 -18.33
C PRO A 245 -17.31 11.77 -18.30
N ASP A 246 -18.43 12.42 -17.96
CA ASP A 246 -18.52 13.88 -17.91
C ASP A 246 -18.07 14.45 -16.56
N SER A 247 -17.92 13.61 -15.54
CA SER A 247 -17.59 14.04 -14.18
C SER A 247 -16.12 14.45 -14.03
N THR A 248 -15.92 15.41 -13.11
CA THR A 248 -14.60 15.87 -12.68
C THR A 248 -14.55 15.85 -11.16
N SER A 249 -13.41 15.46 -10.59
CA SER A 249 -13.21 15.46 -9.14
C SER A 249 -13.28 16.88 -8.58
N ARG A 250 -13.48 17.00 -7.27
CA ARG A 250 -13.36 18.30 -6.61
C ARG A 250 -11.89 18.76 -6.60
N PRO A 251 -11.61 20.07 -6.67
CA PRO A 251 -10.27 20.59 -6.42
C PRO A 251 -9.84 20.22 -5.00
N THR A 252 -8.64 19.63 -4.89
CA THR A 252 -8.14 19.02 -3.65
C THR A 252 -6.78 19.60 -3.24
N ILE A 253 -5.98 20.09 -4.18
CA ILE A 253 -4.67 20.65 -3.86
C ILE A 253 -4.84 22.07 -3.32
N HIS A 254 -4.96 22.14 -1.99
CA HIS A 254 -4.94 23.38 -1.22
C HIS A 254 -3.56 23.60 -0.56
N ASN A 255 -3.46 24.56 0.35
CA ASN A 255 -2.20 24.94 0.97
C ASN A 255 -1.48 23.79 1.70
N ALA A 256 -2.23 22.88 2.34
CA ALA A 256 -1.64 21.76 3.06
C ALA A 256 -1.02 20.72 2.12
N GLN A 257 -1.76 20.32 1.08
CA GLN A 257 -1.29 19.43 0.02
C GLN A 257 -0.11 20.05 -0.73
N LEU A 258 -0.19 21.34 -1.05
CA LEU A 258 0.89 22.07 -1.73
C LEU A 258 2.19 22.06 -0.93
N ARG A 259 2.12 22.21 0.40
CA ARG A 259 3.32 22.09 1.27
C ARG A 259 3.93 20.69 1.19
N LEU A 260 3.10 19.64 1.22
CA LEU A 260 3.56 18.26 1.11
C LEU A 260 4.21 17.98 -0.26
N LEU A 261 3.55 18.37 -1.36
CA LEU A 261 4.08 18.20 -2.71
C LEU A 261 5.42 18.94 -2.92
N ARG A 262 5.57 20.15 -2.34
CA ARG A 262 6.84 20.90 -2.39
C ARG A 262 7.96 20.26 -1.56
N ARG A 263 7.63 19.61 -0.44
CA ARG A 263 8.60 18.81 0.34
C ARG A 263 9.12 17.64 -0.49
N LEU A 264 8.21 16.90 -1.13
CA LEU A 264 8.59 15.82 -2.04
C LEU A 264 9.48 16.31 -3.19
N GLN A 265 9.10 17.40 -3.83
CA GLN A 265 9.91 18.02 -4.90
C GLN A 265 11.30 18.46 -4.40
N THR A 266 11.40 18.93 -3.15
CA THR A 266 12.68 19.30 -2.54
C THR A 266 13.60 18.09 -2.39
N VAL A 267 13.06 16.96 -1.93
CA VAL A 267 13.80 15.69 -1.86
C VAL A 267 14.24 15.25 -3.26
N PHE A 268 13.32 15.22 -4.24
CA PHE A 268 13.66 14.81 -5.61
C PHE A 268 14.74 15.69 -6.24
N ARG A 269 14.70 17.01 -6.02
CA ARG A 269 15.74 17.92 -6.50
C ARG A 269 17.09 17.66 -5.83
N LYS A 270 17.11 17.40 -4.52
CA LYS A 270 18.32 17.09 -3.76
C LYS A 270 19.02 15.84 -4.29
N HIS A 271 18.24 14.80 -4.62
CA HIS A 271 18.75 13.53 -5.16
C HIS A 271 18.93 13.52 -6.67
N GLN A 272 18.55 14.60 -7.37
CA GLN A 272 18.47 14.65 -8.83
C GLN A 272 17.65 13.49 -9.41
N THR A 273 16.56 13.13 -8.73
CA THR A 273 15.70 12.00 -9.07
C THR A 273 15.11 12.15 -10.47
N ASP A 274 15.20 11.13 -11.31
CA ASP A 274 14.39 11.03 -12.53
C ASP A 274 13.07 10.34 -12.19
N TYR A 275 11.98 11.11 -12.24
CA TYR A 275 10.68 10.64 -11.80
C TYR A 275 9.59 10.76 -12.86
N ARG A 276 8.57 9.91 -12.76
CA ARG A 276 7.32 10.03 -13.53
C ARG A 276 6.15 9.93 -12.57
N ILE A 277 5.13 10.76 -12.81
CA ILE A 277 3.89 10.80 -12.03
C ILE A 277 2.75 10.38 -12.94
N ILE A 278 2.11 9.26 -12.61
CA ILE A 278 0.93 8.74 -13.29
C ILE A 278 -0.30 9.03 -12.44
N ILE A 279 -1.27 9.73 -13.03
CA ILE A 279 -2.62 9.85 -12.46
C ILE A 279 -3.42 8.65 -12.99
N SER A 280 -3.87 7.79 -12.08
CA SER A 280 -4.42 6.47 -12.41
C SER A 280 -5.67 6.52 -13.30
N PRO A 281 -5.80 5.60 -14.27
CA PRO A 281 -7.02 5.42 -15.05
C PRO A 281 -8.04 4.60 -14.26
N LEU A 282 -8.82 5.27 -13.41
CA LEU A 282 -9.89 4.59 -12.68
C LEU A 282 -11.07 4.29 -13.62
N TYR A 283 -11.67 3.10 -13.49
CA TYR A 283 -12.73 2.63 -14.39
C TYR A 283 -13.96 3.55 -14.40
N ASP A 284 -14.18 4.30 -13.32
CA ASP A 284 -15.30 5.23 -13.22
C ASP A 284 -15.17 6.47 -14.09
N GLN A 285 -14.04 6.68 -14.79
CA GLN A 285 -13.84 7.75 -15.75
C GLN A 285 -14.01 9.17 -15.19
N VAL A 286 -13.93 9.34 -13.86
CA VAL A 286 -13.96 10.68 -13.27
C VAL A 286 -12.58 11.33 -13.49
N ARG A 287 -12.55 12.45 -14.19
CA ARG A 287 -11.33 13.23 -14.43
C ARG A 287 -10.81 13.83 -13.12
N LEU A 288 -9.49 13.84 -12.93
CA LEU A 288 -8.89 14.67 -11.88
C LEU A 288 -9.12 16.14 -12.23
N HIS A 289 -9.38 16.96 -11.21
CA HIS A 289 -9.68 18.37 -11.44
C HIS A 289 -8.54 19.08 -12.21
N PRO A 290 -8.82 19.80 -13.32
CA PRO A 290 -7.78 20.41 -14.15
C PRO A 290 -6.84 21.37 -13.39
N ARG A 291 -7.37 22.08 -12.39
CA ARG A 291 -6.56 22.90 -11.47
C ARG A 291 -5.49 22.08 -10.73
N ASP A 292 -5.85 20.90 -10.24
CA ASP A 292 -4.92 20.04 -9.50
C ASP A 292 -3.86 19.46 -10.44
N VAL A 293 -4.27 19.04 -11.65
CA VAL A 293 -3.34 18.60 -12.70
C VAL A 293 -2.35 19.72 -13.06
N ALA A 294 -2.83 20.96 -13.24
CA ALA A 294 -1.99 22.11 -13.52
C ALA A 294 -1.02 22.43 -12.37
N LEU A 295 -1.45 22.28 -11.11
CA LEU A 295 -0.58 22.43 -9.94
C LEU A 295 0.48 21.33 -9.86
N LEU A 296 0.13 20.07 -10.13
CA LEU A 296 1.11 18.99 -10.19
C LEU A 296 2.15 19.26 -11.28
N ARG A 297 1.71 19.65 -12.49
CA ARG A 297 2.61 20.00 -13.60
C ARG A 297 3.50 21.21 -13.29
N SER A 298 3.02 22.20 -12.56
CA SER A 298 3.85 23.37 -12.20
C SER A 298 4.91 23.03 -11.15
N ILE A 299 4.64 22.08 -10.25
CA ILE A 299 5.59 21.64 -9.22
C ILE A 299 6.63 20.68 -9.81
N PHE A 300 6.19 19.72 -10.62
CA PHE A 300 6.98 18.57 -11.03
C PHE A 300 7.43 18.61 -12.50
N GLY A 301 6.94 19.57 -13.30
CA GLY A 301 7.19 19.63 -14.74
C GLY A 301 6.08 18.96 -15.56
N ALA A 302 5.73 19.57 -16.69
CA ALA A 302 4.66 19.08 -17.55
C ALA A 302 5.01 17.75 -18.24
N ASP A 303 6.29 17.52 -18.52
CA ASP A 303 6.86 16.30 -19.09
C ASP A 303 6.98 15.14 -18.08
N LYS A 304 6.73 15.41 -16.80
CA LYS A 304 6.81 14.42 -15.72
C LYS A 304 5.45 13.95 -15.20
N VAL A 305 4.35 14.65 -15.54
CA VAL A 305 2.99 14.36 -15.02
C VAL A 305 2.05 13.95 -16.15
N PHE A 306 1.63 12.68 -16.10
CA PHE A 306 0.83 12.01 -17.10
C PHE A 306 -0.56 11.73 -16.55
N ASP A 307 -1.56 12.37 -17.15
CA ASP A 307 -2.95 12.26 -16.73
C ASP A 307 -3.69 11.20 -17.55
N PHE A 308 -4.01 10.07 -16.92
CA PHE A 308 -4.85 9.03 -17.50
C PHE A 308 -6.22 8.92 -16.80
N SER A 309 -6.59 9.91 -16.00
CA SER A 309 -7.96 10.00 -15.49
C SER A 309 -8.95 10.34 -16.62
N GLY A 310 -10.23 10.03 -16.43
CA GLY A 310 -11.23 10.28 -17.47
C GLY A 310 -11.38 9.14 -18.48
N VAL A 311 -11.99 9.45 -19.62
CA VAL A 311 -12.25 8.52 -20.72
C VAL A 311 -10.98 8.30 -21.54
N ASN A 312 -10.56 7.04 -21.69
CA ASN A 312 -9.49 6.61 -22.58
C ASN A 312 -9.59 5.10 -22.83
N ASP A 313 -8.73 4.57 -23.70
CA ASP A 313 -8.72 3.16 -24.12
C ASP A 313 -8.39 2.15 -23.01
N ILE A 314 -7.93 2.60 -21.84
CA ILE A 314 -7.84 1.76 -20.63
C ILE A 314 -9.18 1.75 -19.90
N THR A 315 -9.73 2.94 -19.60
CA THR A 315 -10.93 3.11 -18.77
C THR A 315 -12.24 2.72 -19.46
N THR A 316 -12.25 2.59 -20.79
CA THR A 316 -13.43 2.15 -21.55
C THR A 316 -13.60 0.63 -21.58
N ASP A 317 -12.54 -0.14 -21.34
CA ASP A 317 -12.59 -1.60 -21.41
C ASP A 317 -12.41 -2.21 -20.01
N MET A 318 -13.49 -2.82 -19.50
CA MET A 318 -13.52 -3.47 -18.19
C MET A 318 -12.51 -4.62 -18.07
N HIS A 319 -12.09 -5.25 -19.18
CA HIS A 319 -11.11 -6.34 -19.14
C HIS A 319 -9.71 -5.87 -18.75
N ASN A 320 -9.46 -4.55 -18.70
CA ASN A 320 -8.26 -3.97 -18.12
C ASN A 320 -8.27 -3.97 -16.58
N TYR A 321 -9.35 -4.45 -15.94
CA TYR A 321 -9.56 -4.38 -14.50
C TYR A 321 -9.88 -5.75 -13.91
N TYR A 322 -9.42 -5.96 -12.67
CA TYR A 322 -9.92 -7.06 -11.84
C TYR A 322 -11.31 -6.71 -11.31
N GLU A 323 -11.43 -5.48 -10.82
CA GLU A 323 -12.69 -4.91 -10.34
C GLU A 323 -12.62 -3.38 -10.51
N PRO A 324 -13.73 -2.62 -10.33
CA PRO A 324 -13.79 -1.21 -10.74
C PRO A 324 -12.73 -0.25 -10.19
N ALA A 325 -12.07 -0.57 -9.07
CA ALA A 325 -11.03 0.28 -8.46
C ALA A 325 -9.59 -0.15 -8.82
N HIS A 326 -9.37 -1.39 -9.28
CA HIS A 326 -8.05 -2.02 -9.47
C HIS A 326 -7.87 -2.53 -10.90
N TYR A 327 -7.01 -1.85 -11.67
CA TYR A 327 -6.57 -2.29 -12.99
C TYR A 327 -5.58 -3.46 -12.91
N ARG A 328 -5.41 -4.16 -14.03
CA ARG A 328 -4.50 -5.31 -14.17
C ARG A 328 -3.07 -4.87 -14.51
N PRO A 329 -2.06 -5.71 -14.25
CA PRO A 329 -0.68 -5.45 -14.65
C PRO A 329 -0.50 -5.12 -16.14
N ALA A 330 -1.25 -5.79 -17.03
CA ALA A 330 -1.21 -5.51 -18.47
C ALA A 330 -1.59 -4.06 -18.82
N ALA A 331 -2.56 -3.48 -18.10
CA ALA A 331 -2.94 -2.08 -18.27
C ALA A 331 -1.83 -1.14 -17.74
N ALA A 332 -1.28 -1.44 -16.56
CA ALA A 332 -0.16 -0.67 -16.00
C ALA A 332 1.09 -0.67 -16.91
N LEU A 333 1.43 -1.81 -17.51
CA LEU A 333 2.52 -1.92 -18.48
C LEU A 333 2.28 -1.06 -19.73
N ARG A 334 1.05 -1.06 -20.27
CA ARG A 334 0.68 -0.15 -21.39
C ARG A 334 0.88 1.32 -21.01
N LEU A 335 0.55 1.72 -19.78
CA LEU A 335 0.80 3.08 -19.31
C LEU A 335 2.29 3.38 -19.19
N MET A 336 3.10 2.44 -18.67
CA MET A 336 4.56 2.61 -18.62
C MET A 336 5.16 2.79 -20.01
N HIS A 337 4.72 2.03 -21.02
CA HIS A 337 5.15 2.25 -22.40
C HIS A 337 4.82 3.65 -22.91
N ARG A 338 3.67 4.24 -22.54
CA ARG A 338 3.33 5.63 -22.94
C ARG A 338 4.19 6.67 -22.23
N VAL A 339 4.49 6.43 -20.96
CA VAL A 339 5.21 7.37 -20.08
C VAL A 339 6.71 7.36 -20.36
N TYR A 340 7.29 6.19 -20.61
CA TYR A 340 8.73 6.02 -20.85
C TYR A 340 9.08 5.89 -22.33
N GLY A 341 8.18 5.38 -23.17
CA GLY A 341 8.43 5.20 -24.61
C GLY A 341 8.59 6.51 -25.39
N THR A 342 8.03 7.63 -24.89
CA THR A 342 8.27 8.96 -25.47
C THR A 342 9.74 9.40 -25.37
N HIS A 343 10.49 8.92 -24.37
CA HIS A 343 11.92 9.23 -24.20
C HIS A 343 12.87 8.38 -25.06
N LEU A 344 12.50 7.16 -25.43
CA LEU A 344 13.34 6.31 -26.30
C LEU A 344 13.44 6.88 -27.72
N SER A 345 12.42 7.61 -28.17
CA SER A 345 12.39 8.25 -29.49
C SER A 345 13.22 9.53 -29.59
N SER A 346 13.58 10.17 -28.47
CA SER A 346 14.36 11.42 -28.44
C SER A 346 15.85 11.21 -28.17
N GLN A 347 16.29 10.00 -27.83
CA GLN A 347 17.72 9.63 -27.74
C GLN A 347 18.26 8.97 -29.02
N GLN A 348 17.40 8.76 -30.03
CA GLN A 348 17.75 8.23 -31.35
C GLN A 348 17.75 9.29 -32.46
N LYS A 349 17.63 10.57 -32.10
CA LYS A 349 17.84 11.74 -32.97
C LYS A 349 18.93 12.60 -32.36
#